data_AF-A0A8J3ELR9-F1
#
_entry.id   AF-A0A8J3ELR9-F1
#
_cell.length_a   1.000
_cell.length_b   1.000
_cell.length_c   1.000
_cell.angle_alpha   90.00
_cell.angle_beta   90.00
_cell.angle_gamma   90.00
#
_symmetry.space_group_name_H-M   'P 1'
#
loop_
_entity.id
_entity.type
_entity.pdbx_description
1 polymer ?
#
loop_
_entity_poly.entity_id
_entity_poly.type
_entity_poly.pdbx_seq_one_letter_code
_entity_poly.pdbx_strand_id
1 'polypeptide(L)'
;MNLSREIEVEQIKARKRALFDQNALHILNGQAMYDEFKDKRVMGDADYTPFNEAMCVNTTTTPIFGKAFIQMRAAGHHESEENYRNKVIKPLNKLFKKSYDYIVLWFGEDMFCQMNLLTLLAYLEHSQYKGKVFFNCFKEDEFKVSQMELPLGHYYSVYEDVLIHHRKPTHELLPVMSQAIDIFLDMQTMNNPVVNYILKYKHLSTSELLKRLFKVFPTVGYGDSQYMALINKIK
;
A
#
# COMPACT_ATOMS: atom_id res chain seq x y z
N MET A 1 -4.31 18.83 5.23
CA MET A 1 -5.65 18.22 5.39
C MET A 1 -6.79 19.18 5.24
N ASN A 2 -7.80 18.76 4.48
CA ASN A 2 -9.18 19.11 4.78
C ASN A 2 -9.46 18.77 6.25
N LEU A 3 -10.05 19.70 7.01
CA LEU A 3 -10.54 19.52 8.39
C LEU A 3 -11.28 18.16 8.60
N SER A 4 -11.85 17.63 7.52
CA SER A 4 -12.51 16.33 7.42
C SER A 4 -11.70 15.13 7.92
N ARG A 5 -10.41 14.95 7.58
CA ARG A 5 -9.72 13.71 7.99
C ARG A 5 -9.45 13.64 9.50
N GLU A 6 -9.30 14.79 10.16
CA GLU A 6 -8.99 14.93 11.59
C GLU A 6 -10.21 14.52 12.39
N ILE A 7 -11.36 15.06 11.95
CA ILE A 7 -12.67 14.72 12.46
C ILE A 7 -12.93 13.22 12.31
N GLU A 8 -12.62 12.63 11.15
CA GLU A 8 -12.84 11.20 10.93
C GLU A 8 -11.99 10.33 11.87
N VAL A 9 -10.70 10.62 12.01
CA VAL A 9 -9.81 9.87 12.93
C VAL A 9 -10.27 10.01 14.38
N GLU A 10 -10.64 11.22 14.82
CA GLU A 10 -11.16 11.44 16.18
C GLU A 10 -12.50 10.72 16.41
N GLN A 11 -13.37 10.63 15.41
CA GLN A 11 -14.61 9.84 15.50
C GLN A 11 -14.32 8.34 15.66
N ILE A 12 -13.35 7.79 14.93
CA ILE A 12 -12.94 6.38 15.07
C ILE A 12 -12.35 6.14 16.45
N LYS A 13 -11.46 7.04 16.90
CA LYS A 13 -10.84 6.99 18.23
C LYS A 13 -11.87 7.02 19.34
N ALA A 14 -12.90 7.86 19.23
CA ALA A 14 -13.99 7.91 20.19
C ALA A 14 -14.77 6.58 20.26
N ARG A 15 -14.97 5.90 19.12
CA ARG A 15 -15.67 4.60 19.05
C ARG A 15 -14.80 3.41 19.49
N LYS A 16 -13.49 3.45 19.23
CA LYS A 16 -12.56 2.33 19.47
C LYS A 16 -11.27 2.79 20.15
N ARG A 17 -11.39 3.32 21.36
CA ARG A 17 -10.25 3.85 22.14
C ARG A 17 -9.07 2.89 22.28
N ALA A 18 -9.33 1.58 22.44
CA ALA A 18 -8.29 0.56 22.57
C ALA A 18 -7.35 0.48 21.35
N LEU A 19 -7.79 0.91 20.16
CA LEU A 19 -6.95 0.93 18.97
C LEU A 19 -5.99 2.12 18.95
N PHE A 20 -6.12 3.10 19.85
CA PHE A 20 -5.29 4.32 19.90
C PHE A 20 -4.43 4.39 21.18
N ASP A 21 -4.25 3.25 21.84
CA ASP A 21 -3.45 3.09 23.06
C ASP A 21 -2.08 2.45 22.71
N GLN A 22 -1.17 2.37 23.69
CA GLN A 22 0.23 1.95 23.51
C GLN A 22 0.41 0.52 22.95
N ASN A 23 -0.62 -0.31 23.03
CA ASN A 23 -0.64 -1.69 22.51
C ASN A 23 -1.04 -1.79 21.03
N ALA A 24 -1.27 -0.66 20.35
CA ALA A 24 -1.58 -0.61 18.93
C ALA A 24 -0.42 -0.05 18.09
N LEU A 25 -0.22 -0.64 16.92
CA LEU A 25 0.63 -0.09 15.86
C LEU A 25 -0.20 0.25 14.63
N HIS A 26 -0.19 1.52 14.24
CA HIS A 26 -0.79 1.97 12.98
C HIS A 26 0.25 1.95 11.86
N ILE A 27 -0.09 1.33 10.73
CA ILE A 27 0.75 1.36 9.53
C ILE A 27 0.01 2.15 8.45
N LEU A 28 0.65 3.23 8.01
CA LEU A 28 0.12 4.20 7.05
C LEU A 28 0.72 3.95 5.67
N ASN A 29 -0.09 3.96 4.61
CA ASN A 29 0.43 3.79 3.26
C ASN A 29 1.19 5.04 2.78
N GLY A 30 2.52 5.00 2.91
CA GLY A 30 3.42 6.07 2.46
C GLY A 30 3.71 7.19 3.46
N GLN A 31 4.74 7.97 3.13
CA GLN A 31 5.32 8.99 4.00
C GLN A 31 4.41 10.21 4.17
N ALA A 32 3.74 10.64 3.10
CA ALA A 32 2.90 11.83 3.12
C ALA A 32 1.75 11.72 4.14
N MET A 33 1.10 10.55 4.20
CA MET A 33 0.06 10.28 5.19
C MET A 33 0.63 10.25 6.61
N TYR A 34 1.81 9.66 6.79
CA TYR A 34 2.48 9.65 8.08
C TYR A 34 2.84 11.04 8.59
N ASP A 35 3.43 11.90 7.74
CA ASP A 35 3.78 13.26 8.13
C ASP A 35 2.54 14.05 8.49
N GLU A 36 1.46 13.91 7.71
CA GLU A 36 0.18 14.56 8.01
C GLU A 36 -0.39 14.15 9.38
N PHE A 37 -0.44 12.84 9.67
CA PHE A 37 -0.97 12.33 10.94
C PHE A 37 -0.07 12.71 12.13
N LYS A 38 1.24 12.73 11.91
CA LYS A 38 2.23 13.13 12.90
C LYS A 38 2.09 14.60 13.29
N ASP A 39 2.02 15.48 12.31
CA ASP A 39 1.91 16.93 12.52
C ASP A 39 0.65 17.29 13.32
N LYS A 40 -0.42 16.51 13.11
CA LYS A 40 -1.73 16.72 13.74
C LYS A 40 -1.93 15.96 15.04
N ARG A 41 -1.03 15.04 15.37
CA ARG A 41 -1.05 14.24 16.60
C ARG A 41 -2.34 13.45 16.80
N VAL A 42 -2.92 12.94 15.71
CA VAL A 42 -4.24 12.26 15.71
C VAL A 42 -4.16 10.79 16.17
N MET A 43 -2.97 10.22 16.34
CA MET A 43 -2.79 8.81 16.73
C MET A 43 -2.85 8.54 18.24
N GLY A 44 -3.06 9.56 19.07
CA GLY A 44 -3.08 9.38 20.52
C GLY A 44 -1.77 8.81 21.06
N ASP A 45 -1.86 7.79 21.91
CA ASP A 45 -0.71 7.14 22.54
C ASP A 45 -0.21 5.91 21.75
N ALA A 46 -0.87 5.57 20.64
CA ALA A 46 -0.47 4.46 19.79
C ALA A 46 0.83 4.74 19.03
N ASP A 47 1.57 3.68 18.76
CA ASP A 47 2.68 3.75 17.82
C ASP A 47 2.15 3.81 16.38
N TYR A 48 2.86 4.54 15.51
CA TYR A 48 2.55 4.56 14.08
C TYR A 48 3.81 4.67 13.23
N THR A 49 3.74 4.16 12.00
CA THR A 49 4.86 4.10 11.05
C THR A 49 4.38 4.13 9.60
N PRO A 50 5.14 4.72 8.66
CA PRO A 50 4.81 4.62 7.24
C PRO A 50 5.29 3.30 6.65
N PHE A 51 4.55 2.78 5.69
CA PHE A 51 5.02 1.76 4.74
C PHE A 51 5.35 2.43 3.40
N ASN A 52 6.64 2.68 3.17
CA ASN A 52 7.15 3.49 2.05
C ASN A 52 7.58 2.65 0.84
N GLU A 53 6.73 1.72 0.42
CA GLU A 53 7.02 0.80 -0.69
C GLU A 53 5.98 0.95 -1.80
N ALA A 54 6.31 0.49 -3.01
CA ALA A 54 5.41 0.42 -4.16
C ALA A 54 5.37 -1.03 -4.67
N MET A 55 4.62 -1.90 -3.99
CA MET A 55 4.59 -3.34 -4.29
C MET A 55 3.94 -3.68 -5.64
N CYS A 56 3.21 -2.74 -6.21
CA CYS A 56 2.62 -2.85 -7.55
C CYS A 56 3.63 -2.67 -8.70
N VAL A 57 4.87 -2.27 -8.41
CA VAL A 57 5.95 -2.16 -9.41
C VAL A 57 7.14 -3.01 -9.01
N ASN A 58 7.94 -3.41 -10.00
CA ASN A 58 9.12 -4.27 -9.86
C ASN A 58 8.80 -5.66 -9.28
N THR A 59 9.70 -6.62 -9.50
CA THR A 59 9.52 -7.99 -8.97
C THR A 59 9.72 -8.05 -7.47
N THR A 60 9.16 -9.08 -6.84
CA THR A 60 9.34 -9.35 -5.40
C THR A 60 9.60 -10.85 -5.15
N THR A 61 9.93 -11.20 -3.91
CA THR A 61 10.26 -12.58 -3.51
C THR A 61 9.90 -12.86 -2.05
N THR A 62 10.29 -14.02 -1.54
CA THR A 62 10.17 -14.48 -0.16
C THR A 62 11.55 -14.81 0.44
N PRO A 63 11.73 -14.76 1.77
CA PRO A 63 10.76 -14.27 2.76
C PRO A 63 10.61 -12.74 2.68
N ILE A 64 9.39 -12.25 2.92
CA ILE A 64 9.05 -10.81 2.88
C ILE A 64 9.92 -10.07 3.91
N PHE A 65 10.50 -8.93 3.51
CA PHE A 65 11.48 -8.14 4.27
C PHE A 65 12.79 -8.88 4.64
N GLY A 66 13.02 -10.09 4.11
CA GLY A 66 14.27 -10.81 4.22
C GLY A 66 15.39 -10.23 3.34
N LYS A 67 16.60 -10.81 3.44
CA LYS A 67 17.77 -10.34 2.67
C LYS A 67 17.52 -10.36 1.15
N ALA A 68 17.01 -11.46 0.61
CA ALA A 68 16.72 -11.60 -0.81
C ALA A 68 15.64 -10.62 -1.29
N PHE A 69 14.60 -10.40 -0.47
CA PHE A 69 13.57 -9.40 -0.72
C PHE A 69 14.19 -8.00 -0.83
N ILE A 70 14.96 -7.58 0.18
CA ILE A 70 15.60 -6.26 0.21
C ILE A 70 16.50 -6.05 -1.00
N GLN A 71 17.29 -7.06 -1.36
CA GLN A 71 18.17 -7.02 -2.54
C GLN A 71 17.40 -6.83 -3.84
N MET A 72 16.36 -7.63 -4.04
CA MET A 72 15.54 -7.58 -5.25
C MET A 72 14.80 -6.24 -5.36
N ARG A 73 14.22 -5.76 -4.26
CA ARG A 73 13.45 -4.51 -4.26
C ARG A 73 14.35 -3.29 -4.44
N ALA A 74 15.50 -3.23 -3.78
CA ALA A 74 16.49 -2.16 -3.97
C ALA A 74 16.96 -2.09 -5.43
N ALA A 75 17.29 -3.25 -6.03
CA ALA A 75 17.70 -3.33 -7.43
C ALA A 75 16.59 -2.88 -8.39
N GLY A 76 15.34 -3.30 -8.14
CA GLY A 76 14.19 -2.89 -8.95
C GLY A 76 13.91 -1.39 -8.90
N HIS A 77 14.13 -0.74 -7.76
CA HIS A 77 14.01 0.71 -7.61
C HIS A 77 15.25 1.49 -8.05
N HIS A 78 16.28 0.81 -8.57
CA HIS A 78 17.56 1.41 -8.94
C HIS A 78 18.22 2.19 -7.78
N GLU A 79 18.10 1.68 -6.55
CA GLU A 79 18.71 2.27 -5.36
C GLU A 79 19.64 1.28 -4.63
N SER A 80 20.48 1.77 -3.73
CA SER A 80 21.33 0.92 -2.91
C SER A 80 20.49 0.17 -1.87
N GLU A 81 20.95 -1.03 -1.45
CA GLU A 81 20.32 -1.75 -0.33
C GLU A 81 20.22 -0.90 0.94
N GLU A 82 21.20 -0.01 1.18
CA GLU A 82 21.20 0.90 2.33
C GLU A 82 20.07 1.92 2.23
N ASN A 83 19.90 2.57 1.07
CA ASN A 83 18.83 3.55 0.86
C ASN A 83 17.46 2.87 0.99
N TYR A 84 17.30 1.69 0.38
CA TYR A 84 16.09 0.90 0.52
C TYR A 84 15.79 0.55 1.99
N ARG A 85 16.79 0.09 2.74
CA ARG A 85 16.64 -0.20 4.18
C ARG A 85 16.25 1.06 4.96
N ASN A 86 16.85 2.20 4.67
CA ASN A 86 16.54 3.47 5.34
C ASN A 86 15.11 3.92 5.07
N LYS A 87 14.65 3.75 3.84
CA LYS A 87 13.33 4.18 3.37
C LYS A 87 12.20 3.25 3.81
N VAL A 88 12.39 1.94 3.73
CA VAL A 88 11.32 0.93 3.91
C VAL A 88 11.48 0.16 5.21
N ILE A 89 12.66 -0.39 5.48
CA ILE A 89 12.85 -1.36 6.58
C ILE A 89 12.99 -0.67 7.94
N LYS A 90 13.78 0.41 8.03
CA LYS A 90 14.02 1.12 9.29
C LYS A 90 12.73 1.72 9.88
N PRO A 91 11.81 2.33 9.11
CA PRO A 91 10.52 2.77 9.65
C PRO A 91 9.71 1.62 10.26
N LEU A 92 9.75 0.43 9.66
CA LEU A 92 9.06 -0.75 10.14
C LEU A 92 9.71 -1.42 11.36
N ASN A 93 10.80 -0.89 11.92
CA ASN A 93 11.46 -1.47 13.10
C ASN A 93 10.51 -1.73 14.28
N LYS A 94 9.49 -0.88 14.46
CA LYS A 94 8.47 -1.07 15.51
C LYS A 94 7.69 -2.37 15.28
N LEU A 95 7.26 -2.62 14.04
CA LEU A 95 6.57 -3.86 13.65
C LEU A 95 7.41 -5.11 13.95
N PHE A 96 8.74 -5.02 13.76
CA PHE A 96 9.62 -6.18 13.91
C PHE A 96 10.06 -6.47 15.35
N LYS A 97 10.09 -5.44 16.21
CA LYS A 97 10.76 -5.51 17.53
C LYS A 97 9.81 -5.46 18.72
N LYS A 98 8.57 -5.03 18.52
CA LYS A 98 7.57 -4.90 19.58
C LYS A 98 6.40 -5.83 19.31
N SER A 99 5.76 -6.30 20.38
CA SER A 99 4.51 -7.04 20.32
C SER A 99 3.35 -6.07 20.50
N TYR A 100 2.36 -6.16 19.63
CA TYR A 100 1.15 -5.34 19.66
C TYR A 100 -0.08 -6.23 19.70
N ASP A 101 -1.08 -5.86 20.49
CA ASP A 101 -2.38 -6.55 20.48
C ASP A 101 -3.17 -6.23 19.21
N TYR A 102 -2.91 -5.05 18.64
CA TYR A 102 -3.60 -4.53 17.47
C TYR A 102 -2.63 -3.98 16.42
N ILE A 103 -2.79 -4.43 15.17
CA ILE A 103 -2.24 -3.75 14.00
C ILE A 103 -3.38 -3.03 13.27
N VAL A 104 -3.23 -1.73 13.03
CA VAL A 104 -4.23 -0.89 12.35
C VAL A 104 -3.67 -0.39 11.02
N LEU A 105 -4.20 -0.90 9.91
CA LEU A 105 -3.72 -0.66 8.56
C LEU A 105 -4.55 0.45 7.89
N TRP A 106 -3.91 1.52 7.38
CA TRP A 106 -4.58 2.63 6.70
C TRP A 106 -4.21 2.65 5.22
N PHE A 107 -5.10 2.13 4.38
CA PHE A 107 -4.85 1.95 2.95
C PHE A 107 -6.08 2.35 2.13
N GLY A 108 -5.85 3.02 1.00
CA GLY A 108 -6.90 3.42 0.07
C GLY A 108 -7.47 2.25 -0.73
N GLU A 109 -8.47 2.52 -1.56
CA GLU A 109 -9.15 1.53 -2.39
C GLU A 109 -8.42 1.20 -3.71
N ASP A 110 -7.43 2.02 -4.10
CA ASP A 110 -6.70 1.83 -5.35
C ASP A 110 -5.75 0.63 -5.34
N MET A 111 -5.33 0.21 -6.55
CA MET A 111 -4.46 -0.94 -6.74
C MET A 111 -3.11 -0.81 -6.01
N PHE A 112 -2.49 0.38 -6.05
CA PHE A 112 -1.22 0.64 -5.36
C PHE A 112 -1.35 0.36 -3.85
N CYS A 113 -2.37 0.93 -3.21
CA CYS A 113 -2.67 0.74 -1.80
C CYS A 113 -2.92 -0.74 -1.47
N GLN A 114 -3.73 -1.42 -2.28
CA GLN A 114 -4.12 -2.80 -2.01
C GLN A 114 -2.95 -3.80 -2.19
N MET A 115 -2.01 -3.56 -3.12
CA MET A 115 -0.81 -4.41 -3.26
C MET A 115 0.14 -4.26 -2.06
N ASN A 116 0.24 -3.05 -1.53
CA ASN A 116 0.97 -2.80 -0.29
C ASN A 116 0.29 -3.45 0.92
N LEU A 117 -1.04 -3.35 1.02
CA LEU A 117 -1.83 -4.03 2.05
C LEU A 117 -1.62 -5.54 2.02
N LEU A 118 -1.75 -6.18 0.85
CA LEU A 118 -1.53 -7.62 0.68
C LEU A 118 -0.15 -8.05 1.19
N THR A 119 0.89 -7.26 0.91
CA THR A 119 2.26 -7.56 1.36
C THR A 119 2.40 -7.53 2.88
N LEU A 120 1.78 -6.57 3.55
CA LEU A 120 1.80 -6.51 5.02
C LEU A 120 1.00 -7.65 5.64
N LEU A 121 -0.18 -7.99 5.09
CA LEU A 121 -0.98 -9.11 5.58
C LEU A 121 -0.23 -10.44 5.45
N ALA A 122 0.39 -10.68 4.30
CA ALA A 122 1.25 -11.84 4.06
C ALA A 122 2.43 -11.89 5.03
N TYR A 123 3.06 -10.74 5.32
CA TYR A 123 4.14 -10.68 6.32
C TYR A 123 3.64 -10.99 7.74
N LEU A 124 2.49 -10.44 8.15
CA LEU A 124 1.91 -10.68 9.48
C LEU A 124 1.57 -12.17 9.66
N GLU A 125 1.06 -12.82 8.63
CA GLU A 125 0.83 -14.27 8.62
C GLU A 125 2.13 -15.06 8.75
N HIS A 126 3.12 -14.75 7.91
CA HIS A 126 4.40 -15.42 7.91
C HIS A 126 5.16 -15.27 9.23
N SER A 127 5.05 -14.10 9.87
CA SER A 127 5.64 -13.82 11.19
C SER A 127 4.82 -14.40 12.36
N GLN A 128 3.74 -15.13 12.06
CA GLN A 128 2.86 -15.77 13.05
C GLN A 128 2.25 -14.78 14.03
N TYR A 129 1.95 -13.56 13.58
CA TYR A 129 1.29 -12.53 14.39
C TYR A 129 -0.01 -13.06 15.02
N LYS A 130 -0.18 -12.85 16.33
CA LYS A 130 -1.29 -13.42 17.13
C LYS A 130 -2.35 -12.40 17.53
N GLY A 131 -2.09 -11.10 17.34
CA GLY A 131 -3.05 -10.06 17.65
C GLY A 131 -4.08 -9.88 16.54
N LYS A 132 -4.89 -8.83 16.67
CA LYS A 132 -5.95 -8.52 15.71
C LYS A 132 -5.49 -7.49 14.68
N VAL A 133 -5.89 -7.68 13.43
CA VAL A 133 -5.62 -6.73 12.36
C VAL A 133 -6.90 -5.99 12.02
N PHE A 134 -6.84 -4.66 12.03
CA PHE A 134 -7.93 -3.79 11.61
C PHE A 134 -7.52 -3.06 10.34
N PHE A 135 -8.42 -3.01 9.36
CA PHE A 135 -8.24 -2.29 8.12
C PHE A 135 -9.15 -1.06 8.09
N ASN A 136 -8.53 0.11 7.98
CA ASN A 136 -9.16 1.39 7.69
C ASN A 136 -9.05 1.65 6.19
N CYS A 137 -10.13 1.37 5.48
CA CYS A 137 -10.28 1.60 4.05
C CYS A 137 -10.93 2.95 3.80
N PHE A 138 -10.44 3.72 2.84
CA PHE A 138 -10.99 5.01 2.48
C PHE A 138 -10.75 5.35 1.01
N LYS A 139 -11.61 6.20 0.45
CA LYS A 139 -11.33 6.89 -0.80
C LYS A 139 -10.50 8.15 -0.53
N GLU A 140 -9.55 8.46 -1.39
CA GLU A 140 -8.58 9.52 -1.13
C GLU A 140 -9.20 10.93 -1.15
N ASP A 141 -10.22 11.13 -1.99
CA ASP A 141 -10.96 12.38 -2.19
C ASP A 141 -11.94 12.69 -1.05
N GLU A 142 -12.69 11.69 -0.57
CA GLU A 142 -13.66 11.85 0.50
C GLU A 142 -13.05 11.64 1.90
N PHE A 143 -12.05 10.76 2.01
CA PHE A 143 -11.47 10.27 3.27
C PHE A 143 -12.50 9.81 4.29
N LYS A 144 -13.59 9.20 3.84
CA LYS A 144 -14.54 8.51 4.71
C LYS A 144 -14.02 7.11 5.00
N VAL A 145 -13.79 6.80 6.27
CA VAL A 145 -13.09 5.58 6.67
C VAL A 145 -14.10 4.49 7.03
N SER A 146 -14.06 3.39 6.28
CA SER A 146 -14.69 2.14 6.65
C SER A 146 -13.68 1.28 7.39
N GLN A 147 -13.97 0.94 8.65
CA GLN A 147 -13.10 0.09 9.45
C GLN A 147 -13.68 -1.32 9.62
N MET A 148 -12.85 -2.33 9.36
CA MET A 148 -13.20 -3.74 9.55
C MET A 148 -12.04 -4.54 10.16
N GLU A 149 -12.35 -5.64 10.84
CA GLU A 149 -11.33 -6.61 11.28
C GLU A 149 -10.98 -7.52 10.09
N LEU A 150 -9.68 -7.75 9.87
CA LEU A 150 -9.17 -8.67 8.85
C LEU A 150 -8.62 -9.93 9.53
N PRO A 151 -9.30 -11.08 9.43
CA PRO A 151 -8.73 -12.33 9.88
C PRO A 151 -7.58 -12.73 8.96
N LEU A 152 -6.47 -13.13 9.56
CA LEU A 152 -5.33 -13.74 8.86
C LEU A 152 -5.59 -15.23 8.62
N GLY A 153 -5.05 -15.79 7.55
CA GLY A 153 -5.02 -17.23 7.27
C GLY A 153 -4.72 -17.65 5.82
N HIS A 154 -4.69 -16.72 4.86
CA HIS A 154 -4.50 -17.04 3.44
C HIS A 154 -3.69 -16.02 2.64
N TYR A 155 -3.41 -14.83 3.20
CA TYR A 155 -2.75 -13.74 2.49
C TYR A 155 -1.32 -14.07 2.03
N TYR A 156 -0.60 -14.95 2.73
CA TYR A 156 0.72 -15.40 2.28
C TYR A 156 0.65 -16.14 0.94
N SER A 157 -0.29 -17.09 0.81
CA SER A 157 -0.51 -17.80 -0.46
C SER A 157 -1.00 -16.86 -1.57
N VAL A 158 -1.87 -15.90 -1.22
CA VAL A 158 -2.37 -14.89 -2.15
C VAL A 158 -1.24 -13.96 -2.60
N TYR A 159 -0.31 -13.59 -1.72
CA TYR A 159 0.88 -12.84 -2.06
C TYR A 159 1.76 -13.59 -3.06
N GLU A 160 1.98 -14.89 -2.84
CA GLU A 160 2.74 -15.71 -3.79
C GLU A 160 2.03 -15.78 -5.16
N ASP A 161 0.74 -16.06 -5.18
CA ASP A 161 -0.06 -16.11 -6.41
C ASP A 161 -0.01 -14.78 -7.16
N VAL A 162 -0.31 -13.68 -6.47
CA VAL A 162 -0.48 -12.37 -7.09
C VAL A 162 0.85 -11.72 -7.38
N LEU A 163 1.69 -11.47 -6.37
CA LEU A 163 2.85 -10.58 -6.49
C LEU A 163 4.12 -11.29 -7.00
N ILE A 164 4.20 -12.62 -6.89
CA ILE A 164 5.34 -13.39 -7.41
C ILE A 164 4.98 -14.05 -8.74
N HIS A 165 3.86 -14.77 -8.79
CA HIS A 165 3.48 -15.57 -9.95
C HIS A 165 2.56 -14.84 -10.94
N HIS A 166 2.09 -13.64 -10.60
CA HIS A 166 1.17 -12.85 -11.42
C HIS A 166 -0.04 -13.65 -11.91
N ARG A 167 -0.68 -14.39 -11.00
CA ARG A 167 -1.92 -15.15 -11.26
C ARG A 167 -3.02 -14.75 -10.29
N LYS A 168 -4.27 -14.98 -10.70
CA LYS A 168 -5.42 -14.79 -9.82
C LYS A 168 -5.37 -15.80 -8.67
N PRO A 169 -5.59 -15.36 -7.42
CA PRO A 169 -5.68 -16.27 -6.28
C PRO A 169 -6.99 -17.05 -6.33
N THR A 170 -7.03 -18.20 -5.67
CA THR A 170 -8.25 -19.02 -5.53
C THR A 170 -9.07 -18.67 -4.29
N HIS A 171 -8.48 -17.97 -3.32
CA HIS A 171 -9.13 -17.58 -2.08
C HIS A 171 -10.10 -16.42 -2.31
N GLU A 172 -11.22 -16.43 -1.58
CA GLU A 172 -12.14 -15.29 -1.53
C GLU A 172 -11.50 -14.13 -0.78
N LEU A 173 -11.57 -12.93 -1.37
CA LEU A 173 -10.97 -11.72 -0.83
C LEU A 173 -12.04 -10.63 -0.72
N LEU A 174 -11.71 -9.56 0.01
CA LEU A 174 -12.54 -8.36 -0.02
C LEU A 174 -12.69 -7.85 -1.46
N PRO A 175 -13.90 -7.40 -1.88
CA PRO A 175 -14.13 -6.94 -3.25
C PRO A 175 -13.12 -5.89 -3.73
N VAL A 176 -12.72 -4.97 -2.86
CA VAL A 176 -11.71 -3.94 -3.16
C VAL A 176 -10.34 -4.55 -3.48
N MET A 177 -9.91 -5.57 -2.75
CA MET A 177 -8.65 -6.25 -3.00
C MET A 177 -8.71 -7.10 -4.28
N SER A 178 -9.82 -7.81 -4.52
CA SER A 178 -10.02 -8.56 -5.77
C SER A 178 -9.97 -7.65 -6.99
N GLN A 179 -10.63 -6.48 -6.96
CA GLN A 179 -10.59 -5.51 -8.06
C GLN A 179 -9.19 -4.94 -8.27
N ALA A 180 -8.49 -4.61 -7.18
CA ALA A 180 -7.10 -4.16 -7.25
C ALA A 180 -6.16 -5.22 -7.85
N ILE A 181 -6.33 -6.50 -7.50
CA ILE A 181 -5.57 -7.60 -8.08
C ILE A 181 -5.82 -7.69 -9.58
N ASP A 182 -7.07 -7.59 -10.03
CA ASP A 182 -7.38 -7.61 -11.46
C ASP A 182 -6.68 -6.46 -12.22
N ILE A 183 -6.72 -5.24 -11.67
CA ILE A 183 -5.99 -4.10 -12.23
C ILE A 183 -4.48 -4.37 -12.23
N PHE A 184 -3.92 -4.89 -11.14
CA PHE A 184 -2.49 -5.18 -11.03
C PHE A 184 -2.03 -6.19 -12.09
N LEU A 185 -2.79 -7.28 -12.28
CA LEU A 185 -2.49 -8.31 -13.26
C LEU A 185 -2.59 -7.78 -14.69
N ASP A 186 -3.61 -6.97 -14.99
CA ASP A 186 -3.73 -6.30 -16.29
C ASP A 186 -2.49 -5.43 -16.55
N MET A 187 -2.03 -4.68 -15.54
CA MET A 187 -0.85 -3.81 -15.63
C MET A 187 0.46 -4.56 -15.86
N GLN A 188 0.53 -5.87 -15.60
CA GLN A 188 1.70 -6.70 -15.94
C GLN A 188 1.80 -7.00 -17.45
N THR A 189 0.72 -6.81 -18.20
CA THR A 189 0.70 -7.08 -19.64
C THR A 189 1.22 -5.88 -20.43
N MET A 190 1.84 -6.14 -21.59
CA MET A 190 2.28 -5.07 -22.50
C MET A 190 1.12 -4.28 -23.11
N ASN A 191 -0.08 -4.85 -23.15
CA ASN A 191 -1.27 -4.30 -23.79
C ASN A 191 -2.31 -3.85 -22.75
N ASN A 192 -1.87 -3.24 -21.66
CA ASN A 192 -2.75 -2.82 -20.58
C ASN A 192 -3.44 -1.47 -20.90
N PRO A 193 -4.57 -1.16 -20.21
CA PRO A 193 -5.35 0.05 -20.48
C PRO A 193 -4.54 1.35 -20.41
N VAL A 194 -3.61 1.44 -19.46
CA VAL A 194 -2.75 2.64 -19.27
C VAL A 194 -1.78 2.80 -20.43
N VAL A 195 -1.08 1.74 -20.83
CA VAL A 195 -0.16 1.74 -21.99
C VAL A 195 -0.90 2.12 -23.27
N ASN A 196 -2.08 1.53 -23.50
CA ASN A 196 -2.91 1.82 -24.66
C ASN A 196 -3.34 3.28 -24.70
N TYR A 197 -3.69 3.85 -23.55
CA TYR A 197 -4.02 5.25 -23.43
C TYR A 197 -2.82 6.15 -23.75
N ILE A 198 -1.64 5.83 -23.20
CA ILE A 198 -0.39 6.57 -23.48
C ILE A 198 -0.09 6.54 -24.98
N LEU A 199 -0.17 5.38 -25.64
CA LEU A 199 0.08 5.23 -27.07
C LEU A 199 -0.91 6.06 -27.91
N LYS A 200 -2.20 6.03 -27.58
CA LYS A 200 -3.25 6.78 -28.27
C LYS A 200 -3.02 8.29 -28.20
N TYR A 201 -2.51 8.78 -27.08
CA TYR A 201 -2.30 10.22 -26.83
C TYR A 201 -0.81 10.61 -26.79
N LYS A 202 0.07 9.84 -27.44
CA LYS A 202 1.53 10.06 -27.40
C LYS A 202 1.99 11.42 -27.95
N HIS A 203 1.16 12.05 -28.79
CA HIS A 203 1.38 13.39 -29.35
C HIS A 203 1.27 14.51 -28.31
N LEU A 204 0.61 14.27 -27.16
CA LEU A 204 0.51 15.25 -26.08
C LEU A 204 1.84 15.39 -25.33
N SER A 205 2.03 16.55 -24.71
CA SER A 205 3.13 16.76 -23.77
C SER A 205 3.01 15.81 -22.59
N THR A 206 4.14 15.46 -21.98
CA THR A 206 4.17 14.57 -20.81
C THR A 206 3.33 15.11 -19.65
N SER A 207 3.37 16.43 -19.41
CA SER A 207 2.55 17.07 -18.36
C SER A 207 1.05 16.94 -18.61
N GLU A 208 0.59 17.13 -19.84
CA GLU A 208 -0.82 16.97 -20.19
C GLU A 208 -1.25 15.50 -20.10
N LEU A 209 -0.38 14.58 -20.52
CA LEU A 209 -0.66 13.16 -20.44
C LEU A 209 -0.80 12.69 -18.98
N LEU A 210 0.08 13.15 -18.08
CA LEU A 210 -0.01 12.87 -16.64
C LEU A 210 -1.35 13.32 -16.04
N LYS A 211 -1.77 14.58 -16.29
CA LYS A 211 -3.06 15.09 -15.81
C LYS A 211 -4.23 14.21 -16.25
N ARG A 212 -4.19 13.71 -17.49
CA ARG A 212 -5.21 12.81 -18.02
C ARG A 212 -5.15 11.43 -17.39
N LEU A 213 -3.96 10.88 -17.17
CA LEU A 213 -3.78 9.57 -16.55
C LEU A 213 -4.36 9.52 -15.14
N PHE A 214 -4.09 10.54 -14.31
CA PHE A 214 -4.69 10.67 -12.99
C PHE A 214 -6.23 10.70 -13.02
N LYS A 215 -6.80 11.37 -14.03
CA LYS A 215 -8.26 11.50 -14.17
C LYS A 215 -8.91 10.22 -14.70
N VAL A 216 -8.26 9.53 -15.64
CA VAL A 216 -8.83 8.37 -16.35
C VAL A 216 -8.60 7.07 -15.58
N PHE A 217 -7.49 6.96 -14.85
CA PHE A 217 -7.11 5.76 -14.12
C PHE A 217 -6.91 6.03 -12.61
N PRO A 218 -7.92 6.60 -11.91
CA PRO A 218 -7.79 6.90 -10.49
C PRO A 218 -7.60 5.62 -9.64
N THR A 219 -8.16 4.49 -10.07
CA THR A 219 -8.06 3.21 -9.37
C THR A 219 -6.71 2.51 -9.49
N VAL A 220 -5.79 3.01 -10.31
CA VAL A 220 -4.43 2.46 -10.41
C VAL A 220 -3.56 2.91 -9.23
N GLY A 221 -3.80 4.10 -8.69
CA GLY A 221 -3.04 4.63 -7.54
C GLY A 221 -1.58 4.99 -7.82
N TYR A 222 -1.18 5.05 -9.10
CA TYR A 222 0.17 5.47 -9.47
C TYR A 222 0.35 6.97 -9.24
N GLY A 223 1.53 7.35 -8.76
CA GLY A 223 1.98 8.74 -8.69
C GLY A 223 2.74 9.16 -9.94
N ASP A 224 3.27 10.39 -9.90
CA ASP A 224 4.03 10.98 -11.01
C ASP A 224 5.17 10.07 -11.47
N SER A 225 5.98 9.54 -10.54
CA SER A 225 7.15 8.73 -10.86
C SER A 225 6.80 7.45 -11.62
N GLN A 226 5.73 6.74 -11.23
CA GLN A 226 5.32 5.51 -11.89
C GLN A 226 4.76 5.78 -13.29
N TYR A 227 3.91 6.80 -13.44
CA TYR A 227 3.40 7.17 -14.77
C TYR A 227 4.52 7.72 -15.68
N MET A 228 5.45 8.51 -15.16
CA MET A 228 6.61 8.98 -15.90
C MET A 228 7.46 7.82 -16.41
N ALA A 229 7.73 6.81 -15.57
CA ALA A 229 8.47 5.62 -15.97
C ALA A 229 7.76 4.87 -17.11
N LEU A 230 6.43 4.72 -17.05
CA LEU A 230 5.65 4.13 -18.13
C LEU A 230 5.73 4.95 -19.41
N ILE A 231 5.55 6.28 -19.32
CA ILE A 231 5.60 7.17 -20.49
C ILE A 231 6.98 7.10 -21.16
N ASN A 232 8.07 7.14 -20.39
CA ASN A 232 9.44 7.08 -20.90
C ASN A 232 9.81 5.72 -21.50
N LYS A 233 9.13 4.64 -21.08
CA LYS A 233 9.33 3.30 -21.68
C LYS A 233 8.63 3.17 -23.03
N ILE A 234 7.58 3.96 -23.28
CA ILE A 234 6.70 3.84 -24.45
C ILE A 234 7.05 4.87 -25.53
N LYS A 235 7.44 6.08 -25.14
CA LYS A 235 7.84 7.17 -26.04
C LYS A 235 9.30 7.01 -26.45
#